data_AF-A0AAW7AH75-F1
#
_entry.id   AF-A0AAW7AH75-F1
#
_cell.length_a   1.000
_cell.length_b   1.000
_cell.length_c   1.000
_cell.angle_alpha   90.00
_cell.angle_beta   90.00
_cell.angle_gamma   90.00
#
_symmetry.space_group_name_H-M   'P 1'
#
loop_
_entity.id
_entity.type
_entity.pdbx_description
1 polymer ?
#
loop_
_entity_poly.entity_id
_entity_poly.type
_entity_poly.pdbx_seq_one_letter_code
_entity_poly.pdbx_strand_id
1 'polypeptide(L)'
;MDQWFPHIHWEDSEVNFSWWVRPNGDLPLNPDYQTHSLYEYLKVDDMKWHYHGTFAPPNGAKSLLNTPDGRSIFYIDDINFNGELIVTSLDPMFHIGLGFINQAKPFLHGLGQWLRTGDNQ
;
A
#
# COMPACT_ATOMS: atom_id res chain seq x y z
N MET A 1 9.64 6.01 19.11
CA MET A 1 8.82 6.78 18.15
C MET A 1 7.59 7.25 18.89
N ASP A 2 7.24 8.52 18.75
CA ASP A 2 5.99 9.05 19.30
C ASP A 2 4.82 8.34 18.62
N GLN A 3 3.85 7.83 19.38
CA GLN A 3 2.59 7.28 18.87
C GLN A 3 1.73 8.44 18.33
N TRP A 4 2.11 8.96 17.16
CA TRP A 4 1.44 10.11 16.55
C TRP A 4 0.03 9.79 16.06
N PHE A 5 -0.26 8.51 15.77
CA PHE A 5 -1.59 8.00 15.44
C PHE A 5 -1.85 6.68 16.18
N PRO A 6 -2.99 6.52 16.88
CA PRO A 6 -3.28 5.30 17.63
C PRO A 6 -3.45 4.10 16.70
N HIS A 7 -3.15 2.90 17.20
CA HIS A 7 -3.29 1.61 16.49
C HIS A 7 -2.40 1.40 15.25
N ILE A 8 -1.53 2.37 14.90
CA ILE A 8 -0.55 2.21 13.83
C ILE A 8 0.76 1.68 14.40
N HIS A 9 1.16 0.50 13.93
CA HIS A 9 2.40 -0.17 14.34
C HIS A 9 3.41 -0.21 13.19
N TRP A 10 4.23 0.85 13.10
CA TRP A 10 5.28 1.02 12.10
C TRP A 10 6.57 0.26 12.44
N GLU A 11 7.22 -0.27 11.41
CA GLU A 11 8.60 -0.75 11.45
C GLU A 11 9.36 -0.25 10.23
N ASP A 12 10.56 0.30 10.45
CA ASP A 12 11.45 0.73 9.38
C ASP A 12 11.86 -0.47 8.53
N SER A 13 11.90 -0.30 7.21
CA SER A 13 12.48 -1.28 6.29
C SER A 13 13.59 -0.66 5.45
N GLU A 14 14.36 -1.50 4.76
CA GLU A 14 15.14 -1.00 3.64
C GLU A 14 14.21 -0.30 2.65
N VAL A 15 14.66 0.83 2.09
CA VAL A 15 13.88 1.62 1.11
C VAL A 15 14.48 1.53 -0.30
N ASN A 16 15.78 1.19 -0.38
CA ASN A 16 16.52 1.04 -1.63
C ASN A 16 16.47 -0.39 -2.12
N PHE A 17 15.36 -0.77 -2.73
CA PHE A 17 15.32 -2.02 -3.47
C PHE A 17 16.08 -1.86 -4.78
N SER A 18 16.75 -2.87 -5.29
CA SER A 18 17.41 -2.82 -6.61
C SER A 18 16.86 -3.92 -7.51
N TRP A 19 15.57 -4.22 -7.38
CA TRP A 19 14.92 -5.23 -8.21
C TRP A 19 14.81 -4.74 -9.66
N TRP A 20 14.44 -3.47 -9.89
CA TRP A 20 14.20 -2.94 -11.24
C TRP A 20 15.46 -2.85 -12.13
N VAL A 21 16.67 -2.92 -11.55
CA VAL A 21 17.92 -2.96 -12.32
C VAL A 21 18.33 -4.38 -12.72
N ARG A 22 17.66 -5.41 -12.19
CA ARG A 22 17.95 -6.81 -12.51
C ARG A 22 17.06 -7.27 -13.67
N PRO A 23 17.59 -8.06 -14.63
CA PRO A 23 16.75 -8.74 -15.61
C PRO A 23 15.69 -9.59 -14.88
N ASN A 24 14.41 -9.37 -15.20
CA ASN A 24 13.26 -10.00 -14.55
C ASN A 24 13.19 -9.79 -13.02
N GLY A 25 13.79 -8.70 -12.53
CA GLY A 25 13.72 -8.40 -11.10
C GLY A 25 12.28 -8.09 -10.68
N ASP A 26 11.89 -8.67 -9.55
CA ASP A 26 10.59 -8.47 -8.93
C ASP A 26 10.78 -7.96 -7.51
N LEU A 27 9.87 -7.09 -7.07
CA LEU A 27 9.74 -6.74 -5.66
C LEU A 27 8.87 -7.80 -5.00
N PRO A 28 9.38 -8.64 -4.08
CA PRO A 28 8.64 -9.80 -3.60
C PRO A 28 7.54 -9.37 -2.62
N LEU A 29 6.42 -8.91 -3.17
CA LEU A 29 5.21 -8.55 -2.43
C LEU A 29 4.06 -9.46 -2.84
N ASN A 30 3.30 -9.88 -1.84
CA ASN A 30 2.22 -10.85 -1.95
C ASN A 30 0.88 -10.13 -1.74
N PRO A 31 -0.03 -10.15 -2.73
CA PRO A 31 -1.36 -9.59 -2.57
C PRO A 31 -2.19 -10.42 -1.60
N ASP A 32 -3.04 -9.76 -0.82
CA ASP A 32 -3.95 -10.36 0.17
C ASP A 32 -5.32 -9.65 0.11
N TYR A 33 -6.35 -10.26 0.70
CA TYR A 33 -7.72 -9.74 0.69
C TYR A 33 -8.20 -9.27 -0.70
N GLN A 34 -7.89 -10.06 -1.74
CA GLN A 34 -8.17 -9.75 -3.15
C GLN A 34 -9.66 -9.62 -3.50
N THR A 35 -10.55 -9.87 -2.55
CA THR A 35 -12.00 -9.61 -2.66
C THR A 35 -12.37 -8.15 -2.41
N HIS A 36 -11.44 -7.30 -1.97
CA HIS A 36 -11.69 -5.88 -1.75
C HIS A 36 -11.95 -5.14 -3.07
N SER A 37 -12.92 -4.22 -3.09
CA SER A 37 -13.34 -3.51 -4.31
C SER A 37 -12.23 -2.63 -4.91
N LEU A 38 -11.23 -2.23 -4.12
CA LEU A 38 -10.05 -1.49 -4.62
C LEU A 38 -9.36 -2.21 -5.79
N TYR A 39 -9.39 -3.54 -5.82
CA TYR A 39 -8.81 -4.34 -6.91
C TYR A 39 -9.55 -4.20 -8.25
N GLU A 40 -10.75 -3.61 -8.27
CA GLU A 40 -11.42 -3.20 -9.51
C GLU A 40 -10.74 -1.99 -10.17
N TYR A 41 -9.99 -1.21 -9.40
CA TYR A 41 -9.34 0.04 -9.83
C TYR A 41 -7.81 -0.05 -9.84
N LEU A 42 -7.23 -0.95 -9.06
CA LEU A 42 -5.78 -1.14 -8.93
C LEU A 42 -5.37 -2.58 -9.23
N LYS A 43 -4.33 -2.73 -10.06
CA LYS A 43 -3.64 -4.01 -10.22
C LYS A 43 -2.52 -4.12 -9.19
N VAL A 44 -2.12 -5.35 -8.90
CA VAL A 44 -0.98 -5.62 -8.01
C VAL A 44 0.28 -4.89 -8.50
N ASP A 45 0.53 -4.86 -9.81
CA ASP A 45 1.69 -4.16 -10.40
C ASP A 45 1.66 -2.63 -10.18
N ASP A 46 0.48 -2.03 -10.01
CA ASP A 46 0.34 -0.60 -9.68
C ASP A 46 0.75 -0.32 -8.23
N MET A 47 0.79 -1.35 -7.39
CA MET A 47 1.13 -1.26 -5.96
C MET A 47 2.53 -1.80 -5.64
N LYS A 48 3.18 -2.50 -6.58
CA LYS A 48 4.52 -3.10 -6.41
C LYS A 48 5.64 -2.16 -6.85
N TRP A 49 5.97 -1.20 -6.00
CA TRP A 49 7.09 -0.28 -6.20
C TRP A 49 7.70 0.19 -4.86
N HIS A 50 8.53 1.23 -4.88
CA HIS A 50 9.24 1.78 -3.71
C HIS A 50 8.30 2.06 -2.51
N TYR A 51 8.68 1.57 -1.33
CA TYR A 51 7.96 1.79 -0.06
C TYR A 51 8.94 2.12 1.07
N HIS A 52 8.46 2.81 2.11
CA HIS A 52 9.31 3.40 3.15
C HIS A 52 9.40 2.62 4.47
N GLY A 53 8.63 1.55 4.58
CA GLY A 53 8.55 0.73 5.79
C GLY A 53 7.35 -0.18 5.74
N THR A 54 7.10 -0.86 6.85
CA THR A 54 6.01 -1.85 6.96
C THR A 54 5.16 -1.61 8.19
N PHE A 55 3.96 -2.18 8.19
CA PHE A 55 2.98 -2.11 9.27
C PHE A 55 2.67 -3.50 9.83
N ALA A 56 2.32 -3.55 11.12
CA ALA A 56 1.54 -4.63 11.72
C ALA A 56 0.10 -4.15 11.81
N PRO A 57 -0.79 -4.53 10.86
CA PRO A 57 -2.20 -4.17 10.96
C PRO A 57 -2.79 -4.66 12.29
N PRO A 58 -3.66 -3.88 12.95
CA PRO A 58 -4.35 -4.32 14.15
C PRO A 58 -5.27 -5.51 13.86
N ASN A 59 -5.60 -6.29 14.89
CA ASN A 59 -6.42 -7.48 14.71
C ASN A 59 -7.80 -7.15 14.11
N GLY A 60 -8.09 -7.71 12.94
CA GLY A 60 -9.34 -7.53 12.19
C GLY A 60 -9.20 -6.61 10.97
N ALA A 61 -8.23 -5.69 10.97
CA ALA A 61 -7.84 -4.92 9.79
C ALA A 61 -7.35 -5.84 8.67
N LYS A 62 -7.49 -5.38 7.43
CA LYS A 62 -7.27 -6.20 6.22
C LYS A 62 -6.06 -5.71 5.44
N SER A 63 -5.03 -6.54 5.37
CA SER A 63 -3.89 -6.24 4.50
C SER A 63 -4.24 -6.51 3.04
N LEU A 64 -3.75 -5.65 2.16
CA LEU A 64 -3.88 -5.74 0.71
C LEU A 64 -2.56 -6.17 0.06
N LEU A 65 -1.42 -5.76 0.63
CA LEU A 65 -0.12 -6.07 0.07
C LEU A 65 0.91 -6.30 1.18
N ASN A 66 1.50 -7.49 1.16
CA ASN A 66 2.37 -7.99 2.21
C ASN A 66 3.79 -8.26 1.70
N THR A 67 4.77 -8.09 2.58
CA THR A 67 6.13 -8.61 2.42
C THR A 67 6.17 -10.13 2.69
N PRO A 68 7.25 -10.84 2.31
CA PRO A 68 7.34 -12.30 2.48
C PRO A 68 7.35 -12.77 3.95
N ASP A 69 7.76 -11.89 4.87
CA ASP A 69 7.73 -12.10 6.32
C ASP A 69 6.37 -11.76 6.96
N GLY A 70 5.37 -11.41 6.16
CA GLY A 70 3.97 -11.22 6.60
C GLY A 70 3.67 -9.83 7.16
N ARG A 71 4.55 -8.85 6.96
CA ARG A 71 4.28 -7.45 7.27
C ARG A 71 3.49 -6.79 6.14
N SER A 72 2.69 -5.78 6.44
CA SER A 72 1.90 -5.07 5.42
C SER A 72 2.61 -3.80 4.94
N ILE A 73 2.49 -3.46 3.66
CA ILE A 73 2.82 -2.11 3.16
C ILE A 73 1.57 -1.33 2.74
N PHE A 74 0.42 -1.99 2.71
CA PHE A 74 -0.87 -1.41 2.34
C PHE A 74 -1.99 -2.22 3.00
N TYR A 75 -2.79 -1.58 3.87
CA TYR A 75 -3.95 -2.19 4.52
C TYR A 75 -5.11 -1.21 4.71
N ILE A 76 -6.28 -1.78 5.03
CA ILE A 76 -7.53 -1.09 5.38
C ILE A 76 -7.88 -1.39 6.84
N ASP A 77 -8.27 -0.36 7.59
CA ASP A 77 -8.80 -0.46 8.95
C ASP A 77 -10.14 0.27 9.04
N ASP A 78 -11.20 -0.52 9.03
CA ASP A 78 -12.60 -0.13 9.17
C ASP A 78 -13.19 -0.52 10.54
N ILE A 79 -12.35 -1.00 11.47
CA ILE A 79 -12.79 -1.54 12.77
C ILE A 79 -12.41 -0.67 13.96
N ASN A 80 -11.31 0.09 13.90
CA ASN A 80 -10.82 0.87 15.04
C ASN A 80 -11.31 2.34 15.03
N PHE A 81 -11.97 2.77 13.94
CA PHE A 81 -12.39 4.15 13.74
C PHE A 81 -13.84 4.22 13.23
N ASN A 82 -14.52 5.35 13.46
CA ASN A 82 -15.88 5.61 12.93
C ASN A 82 -15.88 5.96 11.43
N GLY A 83 -14.90 5.45 10.71
CA GLY A 83 -14.65 5.67 9.30
C GLY A 83 -13.56 4.70 8.85
N GLU A 84 -13.36 4.61 7.54
CA GLU A 84 -12.37 3.72 6.97
C GLU A 84 -11.01 4.41 6.87
N LEU A 85 -9.98 3.77 7.41
CA LEU A 85 -8.61 4.20 7.31
C LEU A 85 -7.88 3.36 6.25
N ILE A 86 -7.20 4.06 5.35
CA ILE A 86 -6.40 3.48 4.27
C ILE A 86 -4.96 3.84 4.55
N VAL A 87 -4.14 2.83 4.81
CA VAL A 87 -2.76 3.04 5.27
C VAL A 87 -1.80 2.40 4.31
N THR A 88 -0.87 3.19 3.77
CA THR A 88 0.20 2.69 2.91
C THR A 88 1.53 3.40 3.17
N SER A 89 2.62 2.68 2.97
CA SER A 89 3.99 3.22 3.01
C SER A 89 4.52 3.57 1.62
N LEU A 90 3.66 3.49 0.60
CA LEU A 90 3.87 4.08 -0.71
C LEU A 90 3.71 5.60 -0.62
N ASP A 91 4.54 6.35 -1.35
CA ASP A 91 4.57 7.82 -1.37
C ASP A 91 4.30 8.40 -2.77
N PRO A 92 3.12 8.14 -3.36
CA PRO A 92 2.86 8.39 -4.77
C PRO A 92 2.96 9.88 -5.14
N MET A 93 2.63 10.77 -4.21
CA MET A 93 2.69 12.21 -4.44
C MET A 93 4.12 12.70 -4.71
N PHE A 94 5.09 12.19 -3.95
CA PHE A 94 6.50 12.54 -4.12
C PHE A 94 7.02 12.03 -5.47
N HIS A 95 6.73 10.78 -5.80
CA HIS A 95 7.23 10.15 -7.02
C HIS A 95 6.54 10.59 -8.31
N ILE A 96 5.26 10.96 -8.27
CA ILE A 96 4.62 11.60 -9.42
C ILE A 96 5.32 12.93 -9.74
N GLY A 97 5.67 13.72 -8.72
CA GLY A 97 6.36 15.00 -8.89
C GLY A 97 7.74 14.87 -9.52
N LEU A 98 8.47 13.79 -9.21
CA LEU A 98 9.82 13.54 -9.73
C LEU A 98 9.85 12.75 -11.05
N GLY A 99 8.76 12.04 -11.38
CA GLY A 99 8.56 11.44 -12.70
C GLY A 99 9.38 10.17 -13.00
N PHE A 100 10.02 9.55 -12.03
CA PHE A 100 10.84 8.35 -12.25
C PHE A 100 10.17 7.02 -11.89
N ILE A 101 9.07 7.03 -11.12
CA ILE A 101 8.27 5.82 -10.87
C ILE A 101 6.98 5.92 -11.68
N ASN A 102 6.91 5.14 -12.76
CA ASN A 102 5.75 5.15 -13.65
C ASN A 102 4.49 4.62 -12.97
N GLN A 103 4.63 3.67 -12.04
CA GLN A 103 3.55 3.04 -11.27
C GLN A 103 2.81 4.02 -10.34
N ALA A 104 3.47 5.10 -9.91
CA ALA A 104 2.85 6.07 -9.01
C ALA A 104 1.61 6.74 -9.64
N LYS A 105 1.61 6.93 -10.97
CA LYS A 105 0.47 7.52 -11.71
C LYS A 105 -0.78 6.63 -11.72
N PRO A 106 -0.76 5.38 -12.23
CA PRO A 106 -1.92 4.50 -12.19
C PRO A 106 -2.34 4.20 -10.75
N PHE A 107 -1.40 4.09 -9.79
CA PHE A 107 -1.71 3.95 -8.37
C PHE A 107 -2.59 5.11 -7.85
N LEU A 108 -2.11 6.35 -7.96
CA LEU A 108 -2.84 7.49 -7.42
C LEU A 108 -4.16 7.71 -8.15
N HIS A 109 -4.19 7.47 -9.46
CA HIS A 109 -5.40 7.57 -10.26
C HIS A 109 -6.44 6.52 -9.84
N GLY A 110 -6.06 5.24 -9.74
CA GLY A 110 -6.97 4.16 -9.33
C GLY A 110 -7.47 4.34 -7.90
N LEU A 111 -6.58 4.68 -6.96
CA LEU A 111 -6.96 5.01 -5.58
C LEU A 111 -7.95 6.18 -5.53
N GLY A 112 -7.69 7.25 -6.30
CA GLY A 112 -8.60 8.41 -6.37
C GLY A 112 -9.95 8.09 -7.01
N GLN A 113 -9.98 7.21 -8.02
CA GLN A 113 -11.22 6.75 -8.63
C GLN A 113 -12.05 5.94 -7.63
N TRP A 114 -11.41 5.00 -6.93
CA TRP A 114 -12.06 4.18 -5.91
C TRP A 114 -12.56 5.04 -4.74
N LEU A 115 -11.76 5.98 -4.23
CA LEU A 115 -12.18 6.91 -3.16
C LEU A 115 -13.43 7.73 -3.53
N ARG A 116 -13.59 8.06 -4.82
CA ARG A 116 -14.73 8.83 -5.31
C ARG A 116 -16.00 7.99 -5.44
N THR A 117 -15.87 6.70 -5.74
CA THR A 117 -17.02 5.79 -5.91
C THR A 117 -17.38 5.06 -4.62
N GLY A 118 -16.40 4.87 -3.73
CA GLY A 118 -16.49 4.01 -2.57
C GLY A 118 -16.64 2.53 -2.94
N ASP A 119 -16.85 1.72 -1.91
CA ASP A 119 -17.59 0.48 -2.05
C ASP A 119 -18.99 0.86 -2.50
N ASN A 120 -19.36 0.57 -3.76
CA ASN A 120 -20.74 0.68 -4.18
C ASN A 120 -21.56 -0.32 -3.33
N GLN A 121 -22.15 0.16 -2.23
CA GLN A 121 -23.26 -0.50 -1.55
C GLN A 121 -24.59 -0.14 -2.21
#